data_AF-A0A971KXX3-F1
#
_entry.id   AF-A0A971KXX3-F1
#
_cell.length_a   1.000
_cell.length_b   1.000
_cell.length_c   1.000
_cell.angle_alpha   90.00
_cell.angle_beta   90.00
_cell.angle_gamma   90.00
#
_symmetry.space_group_name_H-M   'P 1'
#
loop_
_entity.id
_entity.type
_entity.pdbx_description
1 polymer ?
#
loop_
_entity_poly.entity_id
_entity_poly.type
_entity_poly.pdbx_seq_one_letter_code
_entity_poly.pdbx_strand_id
1 'polypeptide(L)'
;MKKGKFGLNLAAVAVIAFGFSALRQPQSVLLVAGFALLAEKDEWLNRQAMQALLLTIAYYVAELVTDWIFGGLVRFFGWVELYDAASAMSKVDSFVGDVLYLTLIVFSVLSALRVLRGKDAGLPFLSKMADGDITAALRSRTRTPETSMQTAPTGQAVPTQTQYATPAQPPASSQTPLIVTQDAPAPGSRVCHACSAPLHEDSVFCTECGAKTK
;
A
#
# COMPACT_ATOMS: atom_id res chain seq x y z
N MET A 1 7.25 15.34 -18.20
CA MET A 1 6.04 14.72 -17.63
C MET A 1 6.02 13.26 -18.04
N LYS A 2 5.74 12.35 -17.10
CA LYS A 2 5.65 10.92 -17.43
C LYS A 2 4.41 10.68 -18.29
N LYS A 3 4.54 9.76 -19.24
CA LYS A 3 3.46 9.34 -20.12
C LYS A 3 3.01 7.95 -19.68
N GLY A 4 1.71 7.77 -19.57
CA GLY A 4 1.08 6.56 -19.07
C GLY A 4 1.16 5.40 -20.06
N LYS A 5 0.74 4.21 -19.63
CA LYS A 5 0.57 3.04 -20.49
C LYS A 5 -0.34 3.33 -21.69
N PHE A 6 -1.33 4.20 -21.51
CA PHE A 6 -2.26 4.61 -22.57
C PHE A 6 -1.81 5.85 -23.34
N GLY A 7 -0.58 6.31 -23.16
CA GLY A 7 -0.11 7.53 -23.83
C GLY A 7 -0.67 8.83 -23.22
N LEU A 8 -1.42 8.76 -22.11
CA LEU A 8 -1.97 9.93 -21.43
C LEU A 8 -0.91 10.58 -20.53
N ASN A 9 -1.02 11.88 -20.32
CA ASN A 9 -0.16 12.59 -19.38
C ASN A 9 -0.69 12.33 -17.95
N LEU A 10 0.09 11.64 -17.10
CA LEU A 10 -0.35 11.28 -15.75
C LEU A 10 -0.67 12.52 -14.91
N ALA A 11 0.09 13.60 -15.09
CA ALA A 11 -0.18 14.86 -14.41
C ALA A 11 -1.54 15.45 -14.82
N ALA A 12 -1.93 15.31 -16.09
CA ALA A 12 -3.23 15.79 -16.56
C ALA A 12 -4.39 15.00 -15.91
N VAL A 13 -4.26 13.68 -15.80
CA VAL A 13 -5.27 12.82 -15.13
C VAL A 13 -5.42 13.20 -13.66
N ALA A 14 -4.30 13.41 -12.95
CA ALA A 14 -4.32 13.84 -11.55
C ALA A 14 -4.97 15.23 -11.40
N VAL A 15 -4.65 16.19 -12.27
CA VAL A 15 -5.25 17.53 -12.24
C VAL A 15 -6.76 17.48 -12.51
N ILE A 16 -7.20 16.63 -13.45
CA ILE A 16 -8.63 16.41 -13.70
C ILE A 16 -9.33 15.86 -12.45
N ALA A 17 -8.70 14.94 -11.71
CA ALA A 17 -9.26 14.43 -10.45
C ALA A 17 -9.46 15.56 -9.41
N PHE A 18 -8.47 16.44 -9.25
CA PHE A 18 -8.63 17.62 -8.37
C PHE A 18 -9.63 18.64 -8.89
N GLY A 19 -9.74 18.79 -10.22
CA GLY A 19 -10.77 19.61 -10.86
C GLY A 19 -12.18 19.11 -10.55
N PHE A 20 -12.43 17.80 -10.66
CA PHE A 20 -13.71 17.21 -10.29
C PHE A 20 -13.99 17.27 -8.79
N SER A 21 -12.95 17.24 -7.96
CA SER A 21 -13.07 17.48 -6.51
C SER A 21 -13.56 18.90 -6.23
N ALA A 22 -12.96 19.90 -6.88
CA ALA A 22 -13.40 21.30 -6.79
C ALA A 22 -14.84 21.53 -7.29
N LEU A 23 -15.27 20.77 -8.31
CA LEU A 23 -16.64 20.79 -8.85
C LEU A 23 -17.65 20.00 -8.02
N ARG A 24 -17.25 19.40 -6.88
CA ARG A 24 -18.11 18.59 -6.01
C ARG A 24 -18.81 17.46 -6.78
N GLN A 25 -18.09 16.80 -7.69
CA GLN A 25 -18.58 15.62 -8.41
C GLN A 25 -17.90 14.33 -7.90
N PRO A 26 -18.38 13.75 -6.79
CA PRO A 26 -17.70 12.63 -6.13
C PRO A 26 -17.69 11.37 -7.01
N GLN A 27 -18.74 11.16 -7.80
CA GLN A 27 -18.79 10.07 -8.77
C GLN A 27 -17.69 10.20 -9.83
N SER A 28 -17.46 11.40 -10.35
CA SER A 28 -16.41 11.66 -11.35
C SER A 28 -15.01 11.48 -10.75
N VAL A 29 -14.77 11.97 -9.52
CA VAL A 29 -13.50 11.75 -8.81
C VAL A 29 -13.25 10.25 -8.56
N LEU A 30 -14.28 9.52 -8.11
CA LEU A 30 -14.19 8.08 -7.87
C LEU A 30 -13.89 7.31 -9.16
N LEU A 31 -14.51 7.69 -10.28
CA LEU A 31 -14.28 7.06 -11.57
C LEU A 31 -12.84 7.31 -12.06
N VAL A 32 -12.35 8.55 -11.97
CA VAL A 32 -10.97 8.90 -12.34
C VAL A 32 -9.96 8.18 -11.44
N ALA A 33 -10.23 8.10 -10.14
CA ALA A 33 -9.42 7.33 -9.22
C ALA A 33 -9.43 5.84 -9.58
N GLY A 34 -10.61 5.26 -9.82
CA GLY A 34 -10.75 3.88 -10.26
C GLY A 34 -9.95 3.59 -11.54
N PHE A 35 -10.03 4.47 -12.53
CA PHE A 35 -9.21 4.40 -13.75
C PHE A 35 -7.71 4.41 -13.44
N ALA A 36 -7.24 5.34 -12.62
CA ALA A 36 -5.84 5.44 -12.22
C ALA A 36 -5.34 4.16 -11.51
N LEU A 37 -6.15 3.59 -10.62
CA LEU A 37 -5.80 2.39 -9.84
C LEU A 37 -5.83 1.11 -10.68
N LEU A 38 -6.86 0.92 -11.52
CA LEU A 38 -7.11 -0.34 -12.23
C LEU A 38 -6.42 -0.40 -13.58
N ALA A 39 -6.47 0.69 -14.36
CA ALA A 39 -5.97 0.72 -15.73
C ALA A 39 -4.50 1.15 -15.79
N GLU A 40 -4.16 2.28 -15.17
CA GLU A 40 -2.80 2.84 -15.25
C GLU A 40 -1.81 2.07 -14.36
N LYS A 41 -2.24 1.72 -13.13
CA LYS A 41 -1.43 1.04 -12.11
C LYS A 41 -0.08 1.74 -11.82
N ASP A 42 -0.02 3.05 -12.00
CA ASP A 42 1.17 3.86 -11.70
C ASP A 42 1.16 4.31 -10.23
N GLU A 43 2.28 4.11 -9.53
CA GLU A 43 2.45 4.44 -8.12
C GLU A 43 2.25 5.93 -7.84
N TRP A 44 2.78 6.79 -8.71
CA TRP A 44 2.73 8.24 -8.52
C TRP A 44 1.33 8.78 -8.77
N LEU A 45 0.68 8.39 -9.88
CA LEU A 45 -0.69 8.78 -10.18
C LEU A 45 -1.68 8.24 -9.14
N ASN A 46 -1.48 7.00 -8.67
CA ASN A 46 -2.32 6.41 -7.64
C ASN A 46 -2.28 7.24 -6.33
N ARG A 47 -1.10 7.71 -5.91
CA ARG A 47 -0.99 8.62 -4.76
C ARG A 47 -1.79 9.90 -4.96
N GLN A 48 -1.67 10.54 -6.12
CA GLN A 48 -2.42 11.78 -6.39
C GLN A 48 -3.93 11.53 -6.46
N ALA A 49 -4.35 10.46 -7.13
CA ALA A 49 -5.75 10.08 -7.27
C ALA A 49 -6.39 9.73 -5.93
N MET A 50 -5.68 8.99 -5.08
CA MET A 50 -6.13 8.65 -3.74
C MET A 50 -6.24 9.89 -2.86
N GLN A 51 -5.30 10.83 -2.96
CA GLN A 51 -5.38 12.11 -2.24
C GLN A 51 -6.58 12.96 -2.69
N ALA A 52 -6.87 13.02 -3.99
CA ALA A 52 -8.06 13.71 -4.50
C ALA A 52 -9.37 13.05 -4.03
N LEU A 53 -9.42 11.72 -4.03
CA LEU A 53 -10.57 10.96 -3.53
C LEU A 53 -10.78 11.19 -2.03
N LEU A 54 -9.71 11.10 -1.24
CA LEU A 54 -9.78 11.31 0.21
C LEU A 54 -10.15 12.75 0.57
N LEU A 55 -9.65 13.75 -0.15
CA LEU A 55 -10.06 15.14 0.04
C LEU A 55 -11.56 15.33 -0.21
N THR A 56 -12.07 14.70 -1.27
CA THR A 56 -13.49 14.72 -1.61
C THR A 56 -14.32 14.05 -0.51
N ILE A 57 -13.91 12.86 -0.05
CA ILE A 57 -14.58 12.16 1.05
C ILE A 57 -14.57 13.00 2.33
N ALA A 58 -13.41 13.57 2.69
CA ALA A 58 -13.26 14.39 3.89
C ALA A 58 -14.20 15.61 3.86
N TYR A 59 -14.36 16.24 2.70
CA TYR A 59 -15.29 17.33 2.51
C TYR A 59 -16.75 16.92 2.75
N TYR A 60 -17.21 15.84 2.12
CA TYR A 60 -18.59 15.36 2.30
C TYR A 60 -18.85 14.88 3.73
N VAL A 61 -17.87 14.28 4.40
CA VAL A 61 -17.97 13.92 5.81
C VAL A 61 -18.10 15.18 6.67
N ALA A 62 -17.31 16.21 6.39
CA ALA A 62 -17.39 17.47 7.12
C ALA A 62 -18.74 18.17 6.93
N GLU A 63 -19.30 18.17 5.71
CA GLU A 63 -20.67 18.66 5.47
C GLU A 63 -21.71 17.83 6.20
N LEU A 64 -21.63 16.50 6.12
CA LEU A 64 -22.58 15.63 6.80
C LEU A 64 -22.58 15.89 8.32
N VAL A 65 -21.40 16.06 8.91
CA VAL A 65 -21.26 16.37 10.35
C VAL A 65 -21.79 17.78 10.66
N THR A 66 -21.49 18.76 9.81
CA THR A 66 -21.93 20.15 10.00
C THR A 66 -23.46 20.24 9.89
N ASP A 67 -24.04 19.74 8.80
CA ASP A 67 -25.49 19.71 8.57
C ASP A 67 -26.22 18.93 9.67
N TRP A 68 -25.65 17.82 10.15
CA TRP A 68 -26.26 17.06 11.23
C TRP A 68 -26.26 17.82 12.56
N ILE A 69 -25.16 18.52 12.90
CA ILE A 69 -25.04 19.30 14.13
C ILE A 69 -25.89 20.58 14.04
N PHE A 70 -25.60 21.43 13.05
CA PHE A 70 -26.21 22.74 12.91
C PHE A 70 -27.63 22.65 12.37
N GLY A 71 -27.88 21.84 11.34
CA GLY A 71 -29.23 21.56 10.84
C GLY A 71 -30.09 20.84 11.87
N GLY A 72 -29.51 19.96 12.68
CA GLY A 72 -30.17 19.36 13.85
C GLY A 72 -30.60 20.40 14.89
N LEU A 73 -29.72 21.33 15.24
CA LEU A 73 -30.01 22.44 16.15
C LEU A 73 -31.08 23.39 15.59
N VAL A 74 -31.01 23.75 14.31
CA VAL A 74 -32.02 24.59 13.63
C VAL A 74 -33.39 23.92 13.70
N ARG A 75 -33.45 22.62 13.39
CA ARG A 75 -34.68 21.83 13.47
C ARG A 75 -35.23 21.77 14.89
N PHE A 76 -34.36 21.65 15.89
CA PHE A 76 -34.73 21.68 17.30
C PHE A 76 -35.29 23.05 17.72
N PHE A 77 -34.59 24.16 17.45
CA PHE A 77 -35.06 25.50 17.82
C PHE A 77 -36.35 25.91 17.10
N GLY A 78 -36.55 25.45 15.86
CA GLY A 78 -37.82 25.61 15.15
C GLY A 78 -38.97 24.88 15.83
N TRP A 79 -38.72 23.73 16.46
CA TRP A 79 -39.74 23.00 17.23
C TRP A 79 -40.14 23.71 18.53
N VAL A 80 -39.22 24.44 19.17
CA VAL A 80 -39.49 25.23 20.39
C VAL A 80 -40.06 26.63 20.06
N GLU A 81 -40.46 26.90 18.81
CA GLU A 81 -40.94 28.20 18.30
C GLU A 81 -39.95 29.39 18.49
N LEU A 82 -38.66 29.12 18.75
CA LEU A 82 -37.61 30.14 18.78
C LEU A 82 -37.12 30.47 17.36
N TYR A 83 -38.03 31.00 16.55
CA TYR A 83 -37.80 31.24 15.12
C TYR A 83 -36.66 32.24 14.85
N ASP A 84 -36.50 33.24 15.72
CA ASP A 84 -35.40 34.20 15.62
C ASP A 84 -34.03 33.52 15.80
N ALA A 85 -33.90 32.64 16.80
CA ALA A 85 -32.69 31.86 17.04
C ALA A 85 -32.45 30.85 15.91
N ALA A 86 -33.49 30.18 15.41
CA ALA A 86 -33.40 29.26 14.28
C ALA A 86 -32.91 29.96 13.00
N SER A 87 -33.40 31.18 12.73
CA SER A 87 -33.00 31.98 11.57
C SER A 87 -31.57 32.55 11.67
N ALA A 88 -31.12 32.87 12.89
CA ALA A 88 -29.73 33.27 13.13
C ALA A 88 -28.78 32.08 12.93
N MET A 89 -29.17 30.89 13.41
CA MET A 89 -28.36 29.68 13.31
C MET A 89 -28.22 29.20 11.85
N SER A 90 -29.26 29.33 11.02
CA SER A 90 -29.18 28.96 9.59
C SER A 90 -28.24 29.87 8.79
N LYS A 91 -28.10 31.15 9.16
CA LYS A 91 -27.08 32.03 8.57
C LYS A 91 -25.67 31.55 8.90
N VAL A 92 -25.45 31.14 10.15
CA VAL A 92 -24.16 30.60 10.59
C VAL A 92 -23.84 29.31 9.83
N ASP A 93 -24.82 28.41 9.67
CA ASP A 93 -24.68 27.17 8.91
C ASP A 93 -24.25 27.43 7.45
N SER A 94 -24.93 28.35 6.76
CA SER A 94 -24.55 28.73 5.39
C SER A 94 -23.14 29.31 5.31
N PHE A 95 -22.74 30.11 6.30
CA PHE A 95 -21.39 30.68 6.35
C PHE A 95 -20.32 29.59 6.57
N VAL A 96 -20.59 28.62 7.45
CA VAL A 96 -19.68 27.49 7.69
C VAL A 96 -19.55 26.64 6.43
N GLY A 97 -20.65 26.36 5.73
CA GLY A 97 -20.65 25.66 4.45
C GLY A 97 -19.82 26.39 3.38
N ASP A 98 -19.98 27.71 3.26
CA ASP A 98 -19.18 28.53 2.34
C ASP A 98 -17.68 28.50 2.67
N VAL A 99 -17.32 28.60 3.95
CA VAL A 99 -15.91 28.53 4.39
C VAL A 99 -15.33 27.14 4.13
N LEU A 100 -16.10 26.08 4.37
CA LEU A 100 -15.68 24.71 4.11
C LEU A 100 -15.44 24.49 2.60
N TYR A 101 -16.34 25.00 1.76
CA TYR A 101 -16.18 24.92 0.31
C TYR A 101 -15.01 25.75 -0.20
N LEU A 102 -14.82 26.97 0.32
CA LEU A 102 -13.66 27.80 -0.02
C LEU A 102 -12.35 27.08 0.34
N THR A 103 -12.32 26.44 1.51
CA THR A 103 -11.17 25.64 1.98
C THR A 103 -10.89 24.47 1.03
N LEU A 104 -11.93 23.76 0.59
CA LEU A 104 -11.82 22.69 -0.41
C LEU A 104 -11.22 23.20 -1.73
N ILE A 105 -11.70 24.34 -2.22
CA ILE A 105 -11.21 24.94 -3.46
C ILE A 105 -9.74 25.31 -3.33
N VAL A 106 -9.35 25.97 -2.23
CA VAL A 106 -7.95 26.34 -1.97
C VAL A 106 -7.06 25.10 -1.96
N PHE A 107 -7.43 24.04 -1.22
CA PHE A 107 -6.66 22.81 -1.20
C PHE A 107 -6.59 22.12 -2.57
N SER A 108 -7.72 22.03 -3.30
CA SER A 108 -7.76 21.42 -4.64
C SER A 108 -6.85 22.15 -5.63
N VAL A 109 -6.89 23.49 -5.63
CA VAL A 109 -6.03 24.31 -6.51
C VAL A 109 -4.57 24.17 -6.12
N LEU A 110 -4.23 24.26 -4.83
CA LEU A 110 -2.84 24.10 -4.36
C LEU A 110 -2.28 22.72 -4.73
N SER A 111 -3.08 21.66 -4.55
CA SER A 111 -2.73 20.31 -4.93
C SER A 111 -2.55 20.17 -6.44
N ALA A 112 -3.47 20.69 -7.25
CA ALA A 112 -3.35 20.69 -8.71
C ALA A 112 -2.09 21.43 -9.18
N LEU A 113 -1.79 22.60 -8.61
CA LEU A 113 -0.57 23.37 -8.92
C LEU A 113 0.70 22.60 -8.52
N ARG A 114 0.70 21.88 -7.39
CA ARG A 114 1.85 21.05 -6.98
C ARG A 114 2.04 19.86 -7.91
N VAL A 115 0.96 19.19 -8.28
CA VAL A 115 0.95 18.06 -9.22
C VAL A 115 1.47 18.49 -10.60
N LEU A 116 1.06 19.66 -11.08
CA LEU A 116 1.58 20.24 -12.33
C LEU A 116 3.09 20.51 -12.26
N ARG A 117 3.61 20.86 -11.09
CA ARG A 117 5.04 21.05 -10.84
C ARG A 117 5.81 19.74 -10.64
N GLY A 118 5.15 18.59 -10.80
CA GLY A 118 5.74 17.27 -10.62
C GLY A 118 6.01 16.90 -9.16
N LYS A 119 5.47 17.67 -8.21
CA LYS A 119 5.50 17.37 -6.78
C LYS A 119 4.25 16.58 -6.40
N ASP A 120 4.32 15.84 -5.30
CA ASP A 120 3.12 15.26 -4.71
C ASP A 120 2.16 16.36 -4.24
N ALA A 121 0.85 16.10 -4.36
CA ALA A 121 -0.21 17.05 -4.00
C ALA A 121 -0.09 17.54 -2.56
N GLY A 122 0.62 16.79 -1.70
CA GLY A 122 1.18 17.30 -0.45
C GLY A 122 0.10 17.83 0.48
N LEU A 123 -1.03 17.12 0.55
CA LEU A 123 -2.12 17.41 1.46
C LEU A 123 -1.69 16.98 2.87
N PRO A 124 -1.62 17.92 3.84
CA PRO A 124 -1.32 17.58 5.23
C PRO A 124 -2.38 16.56 5.73
N PHE A 125 -1.94 15.57 6.51
CA PHE A 125 -2.72 14.42 7.01
C PHE A 125 -3.20 13.38 5.97
N LEU A 126 -3.74 13.78 4.82
CA LEU A 126 -4.25 12.82 3.80
C LEU A 126 -3.13 12.07 3.07
N SER A 127 -1.94 12.67 2.98
CA SER A 127 -0.78 12.01 2.38
C SER A 127 -0.40 10.72 3.12
N LYS A 128 -0.50 10.68 4.46
CA LYS A 128 -0.18 9.49 5.28
C LYS A 128 -1.10 8.30 5.01
N MET A 129 -2.37 8.56 4.69
CA MET A 129 -3.34 7.52 4.32
C MET A 129 -3.13 7.02 2.88
N ALA A 130 -2.75 7.91 1.97
CA ALA A 130 -2.48 7.55 0.58
C ALA A 130 -1.12 6.86 0.38
N ASP A 131 -0.13 7.08 1.27
CA ASP A 131 1.26 6.66 1.05
C ASP A 131 1.56 5.20 1.35
N GLY A 132 0.75 4.47 2.13
CA GLY A 132 1.08 3.07 2.37
C GLY A 132 0.33 2.30 3.44
N ASP A 133 -0.26 2.90 4.46
CA ASP A 133 -0.90 2.11 5.54
C ASP A 133 -2.13 1.35 5.04
N ILE A 134 -2.96 2.02 4.23
CA ILE A 134 -4.16 1.42 3.62
C ILE A 134 -3.78 0.52 2.44
N THR A 135 -2.78 0.89 1.64
CA THR A 135 -2.32 0.09 0.49
C THR A 135 -1.61 -1.20 0.92
N ALA A 136 -0.85 -1.15 2.03
CA ALA A 136 -0.26 -2.31 2.68
C ALA A 136 -1.35 -3.19 3.30
N ALA A 137 -2.34 -2.59 3.99
CA ALA A 137 -3.48 -3.31 4.55
C ALA A 137 -4.39 -3.94 3.47
N LEU A 138 -4.54 -3.30 2.31
CA LEU A 138 -5.31 -3.85 1.19
C LEU A 138 -4.55 -4.98 0.51
N ARG A 139 -3.22 -4.84 0.28
CA ARG A 139 -2.38 -5.94 -0.22
C ARG A 139 -2.33 -7.12 0.74
N SER A 140 -2.32 -6.87 2.05
CA SER A 140 -2.36 -7.91 3.08
C SER A 140 -3.75 -8.51 3.30
N ARG A 141 -4.81 -7.93 2.72
CA ARG A 141 -6.17 -8.50 2.71
C ARG A 141 -6.47 -9.23 1.39
N THR A 142 -5.79 -8.86 0.30
CA THR A 142 -5.79 -9.63 -0.96
C THR A 142 -4.84 -10.84 -0.91
N ARG A 143 -3.85 -10.85 0.00
CA ARG A 143 -3.11 -12.07 0.37
C ARG A 143 -3.64 -12.60 1.70
N THR A 144 -3.78 -13.92 1.80
CA THR A 144 -3.92 -14.78 3.00
C THR A 144 -5.36 -15.10 3.48
N PRO A 145 -5.75 -16.37 3.74
CA PRO A 145 -5.13 -17.68 3.36
C PRO A 145 -6.09 -18.78 2.85
N GLU A 146 -5.70 -19.54 1.82
CA GLU A 146 -5.98 -20.99 1.79
C GLU A 146 -4.86 -21.68 2.58
N THR A 147 -5.09 -21.99 3.86
CA THR A 147 -4.50 -23.13 4.58
C THR A 147 -5.27 -23.23 5.90
N SER A 148 -6.30 -24.06 5.90
CA SER A 148 -6.86 -24.64 7.12
C SER A 148 -6.47 -26.12 7.12
N MET A 149 -5.60 -26.52 8.03
CA MET A 149 -5.86 -27.62 8.96
C MET A 149 -4.64 -27.84 9.86
N GLN A 150 -4.87 -27.61 11.15
CA GLN A 150 -3.98 -27.87 12.26
C GLN A 150 -4.66 -28.93 13.11
N THR A 151 -3.96 -30.04 13.36
CA THR A 151 -4.28 -30.94 14.48
C THR A 151 -2.97 -31.56 14.99
N ALA A 152 -2.60 -31.20 16.23
CA ALA A 152 -1.59 -31.90 17.03
C ALA A 152 -2.19 -33.21 17.60
N PRO A 153 -1.42 -34.22 18.08
CA PRO A 153 -0.93 -34.15 19.48
C PRO A 153 0.35 -34.98 19.88
N THR A 154 0.92 -34.57 21.02
CA THR A 154 1.55 -35.33 22.15
C THR A 154 2.82 -36.18 22.01
N GLY A 155 3.76 -35.96 22.96
CA GLY A 155 4.54 -37.04 23.60
C GLY A 155 5.99 -36.70 24.01
N GLN A 156 6.22 -36.34 25.28
CA GLN A 156 7.54 -36.20 25.93
C GLN A 156 8.13 -37.56 26.33
N ALA A 157 9.47 -37.70 26.21
CA ALA A 157 10.43 -38.34 27.15
C ALA A 157 11.77 -38.53 26.38
N VAL A 158 12.97 -38.24 26.89
CA VAL A 158 13.82 -39.04 27.82
C VAL A 158 15.15 -38.25 28.03
N PRO A 159 15.89 -38.44 29.16
CA PRO A 159 16.73 -37.41 29.79
C PRO A 159 18.27 -37.58 29.65
N THR A 160 18.98 -36.56 30.14
CA THR A 160 20.34 -36.48 30.76
C THR A 160 21.48 -37.40 30.26
N GLN A 161 22.60 -36.80 29.83
CA GLN A 161 23.93 -37.37 30.08
C GLN A 161 25.05 -36.33 30.28
N THR A 162 26.06 -36.81 30.99
CA THR A 162 26.95 -36.14 31.93
C THR A 162 28.30 -35.76 31.31
N GLN A 163 28.91 -34.77 31.94
CA GLN A 163 30.24 -34.19 31.73
C GLN A 163 31.43 -35.13 32.05
N TYR A 164 32.63 -34.73 31.56
CA TYR A 164 34.02 -35.19 31.76
C TYR A 164 34.60 -36.09 30.65
N ALA A 165 35.83 -35.91 30.14
CA ALA A 165 37.02 -35.12 30.47
C ALA A 165 37.93 -35.00 29.21
N THR A 166 38.93 -34.09 29.19
CA THR A 166 40.37 -34.38 28.88
C THR A 166 41.20 -33.09 29.03
N PRO A 167 42.32 -33.09 29.79
CA PRO A 167 43.25 -31.95 29.90
C PRO A 167 44.51 -32.09 29.01
N ALA A 168 45.09 -30.94 28.60
CA ALA A 168 46.53 -30.62 28.34
C ALA A 168 46.85 -29.87 27.01
N GLN A 169 47.47 -28.69 27.16
CA GLN A 169 48.13 -27.77 26.19
C GLN A 169 49.57 -28.26 25.81
N PRO A 170 50.43 -27.54 25.03
CA PRO A 170 50.39 -26.81 23.72
C PRO A 170 51.66 -27.16 22.84
N PRO A 171 52.28 -26.32 21.96
CA PRO A 171 51.86 -25.45 20.83
C PRO A 171 52.56 -25.79 19.46
N ALA A 172 52.29 -24.95 18.43
CA ALA A 172 53.12 -24.62 17.25
C ALA A 172 52.92 -25.37 15.91
N SER A 173 52.49 -24.65 14.86
CA SER A 173 53.34 -24.24 13.71
C SER A 173 52.53 -23.95 12.44
N SER A 174 52.97 -22.91 11.74
CA SER A 174 52.50 -22.33 10.48
C SER A 174 52.53 -23.30 9.29
N GLN A 175 51.58 -23.16 8.33
CA GLN A 175 51.83 -23.10 6.87
C GLN A 175 50.54 -23.08 6.00
N THR A 176 50.55 -22.19 5.00
CA THR A 176 49.75 -22.12 3.76
C THR A 176 50.39 -23.06 2.69
N PRO A 177 49.92 -23.30 1.42
CA PRO A 177 48.63 -23.61 0.77
C PRO A 177 48.64 -24.98 -0.03
N LEU A 178 47.63 -25.21 -0.90
CA LEU A 178 47.42 -26.26 -1.95
C LEU A 178 46.81 -27.62 -1.48
N ILE A 179 45.57 -27.98 -1.89
CA ILE A 179 45.12 -28.56 -3.19
C ILE A 179 45.42 -30.08 -3.33
N VAL A 180 44.30 -30.84 -3.26
CA VAL A 180 43.90 -32.02 -4.05
C VAL A 180 44.38 -33.43 -3.66
N THR A 181 43.40 -34.31 -3.43
CA THR A 181 43.18 -35.58 -4.16
C THR A 181 41.70 -35.91 -3.93
N GLN A 182 40.78 -35.67 -4.87
CA GLN A 182 40.56 -36.36 -6.16
C GLN A 182 40.19 -37.83 -5.96
N ASP A 183 38.89 -38.10 -5.92
CA ASP A 183 38.34 -39.33 -6.47
C ASP A 183 37.53 -38.95 -7.72
N ALA A 184 37.79 -39.68 -8.80
CA ALA A 184 37.24 -39.56 -10.14
C ALA A 184 36.61 -40.94 -10.51
N PRO A 185 36.11 -41.18 -11.73
CA PRO A 185 35.02 -40.54 -12.48
C PRO A 185 33.95 -41.55 -13.02
N ALA A 186 32.83 -40.98 -13.53
CA ALA A 186 31.89 -41.48 -14.56
C ALA A 186 30.70 -42.40 -14.17
N PRO A 187 29.58 -42.44 -14.93
CA PRO A 187 29.17 -41.63 -16.11
C PRO A 187 27.79 -40.93 -15.95
N GLY A 188 27.49 -39.91 -16.77
CA GLY A 188 26.09 -39.53 -17.06
C GLY A 188 25.58 -38.14 -16.65
N SER A 189 26.43 -37.19 -16.21
CA SER A 189 25.95 -35.89 -15.68
C SER A 189 25.02 -35.14 -16.66
N ARG A 190 23.72 -35.25 -16.43
CA ARG A 190 22.70 -34.46 -17.13
C ARG A 190 22.90 -33.00 -16.76
N VAL A 191 22.73 -32.09 -17.69
CA VAL A 191 22.79 -30.64 -17.43
C VAL A 191 21.41 -30.04 -17.53
N CYS A 192 21.12 -29.04 -16.69
CA CYS A 192 19.85 -28.36 -16.73
C CYS A 192 19.71 -27.51 -18.01
N HIS A 193 18.61 -27.67 -18.75
CA HIS A 193 18.34 -26.87 -19.96
C HIS A 193 18.17 -25.37 -19.67
N ALA A 194 17.73 -25.00 -18.47
CA ALA A 194 17.45 -23.60 -18.12
C ALA A 194 18.69 -22.83 -17.63
N CYS A 195 19.62 -23.48 -16.92
CA CYS A 195 20.75 -22.79 -16.29
C CYS A 195 22.11 -23.48 -16.48
N SER A 196 22.19 -24.57 -17.24
CA SER A 196 23.42 -25.34 -17.51
C SER A 196 24.15 -25.93 -16.29
N ALA A 197 23.52 -25.90 -15.10
CA ALA A 197 24.08 -26.52 -13.91
C ALA A 197 24.08 -28.06 -14.01
N PRO A 198 25.09 -28.75 -13.44
CA PRO A 198 25.15 -30.21 -13.41
C PRO A 198 24.04 -30.76 -12.51
N LEU A 199 23.30 -31.72 -13.03
CA LEU A 199 22.21 -32.39 -12.33
C LEU A 199 22.68 -33.75 -11.81
N HIS A 200 22.26 -34.08 -10.59
CA HIS A 200 22.44 -35.41 -10.04
C HIS A 200 21.55 -36.41 -10.80
N GLU A 201 22.01 -37.66 -10.96
CA GLU A 201 21.43 -38.70 -11.82
C GLU A 201 19.91 -38.93 -11.63
N ASP A 202 19.32 -38.60 -10.48
CA ASP A 202 17.88 -38.80 -10.15
C ASP A 202 17.10 -37.51 -9.84
N SER A 203 17.66 -36.34 -10.13
CA SER A 203 17.00 -35.06 -9.82
C SER A 203 15.83 -34.78 -10.79
N VAL A 204 14.62 -34.58 -10.26
CA VAL A 204 13.38 -34.20 -11.01
C VAL A 204 13.30 -32.67 -11.23
N PHE A 205 14.01 -31.92 -10.39
CA PHE A 205 14.11 -30.47 -10.44
C PHE A 205 15.57 -30.05 -10.26
N CYS A 206 15.98 -29.00 -10.94
CA CYS A 206 17.28 -28.38 -10.76
C CYS A 206 17.33 -27.67 -9.40
N THR A 207 18.35 -27.96 -8.59
CA THR A 207 18.56 -27.33 -7.28
C THR A 207 18.96 -25.86 -7.38
N GLU A 208 19.51 -25.45 -8.52
CA GLU A 208 19.98 -24.07 -8.72
C GLU A 208 18.87 -23.13 -9.20
N CYS A 209 18.03 -23.58 -10.14
CA CYS A 209 17.03 -22.71 -10.79
C CYS A 209 15.58 -23.16 -10.62
N GLY A 210 15.33 -24.32 -9.99
CA GLY A 210 13.98 -24.85 -9.79
C GLY A 210 13.30 -25.40 -11.05
N ALA A 211 13.97 -25.38 -12.21
CA ALA A 211 13.40 -25.90 -13.45
C ALA A 211 13.26 -27.43 -13.43
N LYS A 212 12.16 -27.95 -13.96
CA LYS A 212 11.90 -29.39 -14.06
C LYS A 212 12.81 -30.01 -15.13
N THR A 213 13.46 -31.13 -14.79
CA THR A 213 14.52 -31.77 -15.58
C THR A 213 14.02 -32.87 -16.52
N LYS A 214 12.70 -33.14 -16.52
CA LYS A 214 12.00 -34.12 -17.36
C LYS A 214 10.67 -33.58 -17.87
#